data_AF-A0A936NQR1-F1
#
_entry.id   AF-A0A936NQR1-F1
#
_cell.length_a   1.000
_cell.length_b   1.000
_cell.length_c   1.000
_cell.angle_alpha   90.00
_cell.angle_beta   90.00
_cell.angle_gamma   90.00
#
_symmetry.space_group_name_H-M   'P 1'
#
loop_
_entity.id
_entity.type
_entity.pdbx_description
1 polymer ?
#
loop_
_entity_poly.entity_id
_entity_poly.type
_entity_poly.pdbx_seq_one_letter_code
_entity_poly.pdbx_strand_id
1 'polypeptide(L)'
;MSLSRSTTRAIAGILAVCVISLGIKLYAQQSGGLTPPPQPVSSKSDTSGASQNVAAGSPLRIGERLAYNVSWASFPSAARVELEVVERGQFYGQDSYQISTRIETLGQVRSLFNQIDNQYTSYINTQTALPYRVIGAVQQGDKQGIETVILDHARQQAVFSDDSTLPIPAGTFDLPSLIYGLRLRALPEGSKQKVSALLGHDLLEAEAVVKKNERITTQTGTYDTICVKFYPQKSLSKYRAYVYFSNDELRLPVLITAQLPIGEIRAELTSATVSMRQMTPLAKMRPLTDESGAIATLVPAPSNGKNDAGKYVAGEMSLPFAIGERLNYEIAWGNFTSVGRASFEVRQQGMLGSNRVFEFHAEATSIGAARRLITVNDQVSSFASLESLTPLRTDLRLREGSRFKQEIANFNAQDKSTVLSNGTIVKIPPGTHDMVSLYYAIRAADLTVGAIYDFPFLDANFRLQMIRVVVVKQEIIGTPLGNREALQIDILTPPPSQFLIAQAWISNDARHLPLYITTRTRFGELRFQITSAVNTK
;
A
#
# COMPACT_ATOMS: atom_id res chain seq x y z
N MET A 1 15.10 21.62 -45.92
CA MET A 1 13.84 21.21 -46.60
C MET A 1 13.60 19.76 -46.21
N SER A 2 12.94 19.46 -45.09
CA SER A 2 11.53 19.66 -44.74
C SER A 2 10.58 18.71 -45.49
N LEU A 3 9.87 17.90 -44.67
CA LEU A 3 8.58 17.21 -44.89
C LEU A 3 8.57 15.87 -45.64
N SER A 4 8.31 14.78 -44.90
CA SER A 4 7.03 14.07 -45.02
C SER A 4 6.83 13.05 -43.88
N ARG A 5 5.57 12.62 -43.71
CA ARG A 5 4.96 11.71 -42.70
C ARG A 5 4.32 12.44 -41.52
N SER A 6 3.09 12.95 -41.66
CA SER A 6 1.78 12.24 -41.81
C SER A 6 1.38 11.42 -40.56
N THR A 7 0.22 11.80 -39.97
CA THR A 7 -0.90 10.94 -39.48
C THR A 7 -0.55 9.77 -38.53
N THR A 8 -1.14 9.51 -37.34
CA THR A 8 -2.43 9.84 -36.69
C THR A 8 -2.25 9.49 -35.19
N ARG A 9 -2.93 10.19 -34.26
CA ARG A 9 -2.79 10.09 -32.79
C ARG A 9 -4.17 9.84 -32.16
N ALA A 10 -4.38 9.25 -30.99
CA ALA A 10 -3.76 8.18 -30.19
C ALA A 10 -4.65 8.06 -28.94
N ILE A 11 -5.12 6.85 -28.61
CA ILE A 11 -5.90 6.53 -27.41
C ILE A 11 -5.18 5.56 -26.49
N ALA A 12 -5.09 5.88 -25.19
CA ALA A 12 -5.05 4.95 -24.07
C ALA A 12 -5.12 5.69 -22.73
N GLY A 13 -5.79 5.10 -21.75
CA GLY A 13 -5.60 5.51 -20.38
C GLY A 13 -6.35 4.69 -19.36
N ILE A 14 -5.89 4.98 -18.15
CA ILE A 14 -6.15 4.35 -16.85
C ILE A 14 -5.38 3.08 -16.63
N LEU A 15 -4.88 2.97 -15.39
CA LEU A 15 -3.96 1.97 -14.85
C LEU A 15 -2.49 2.31 -14.93
N ALA A 16 -2.15 3.58 -14.69
CA ALA A 16 -0.89 3.96 -14.08
C ALA A 16 -0.98 5.44 -13.70
N VAL A 17 -1.33 5.76 -12.46
CA VAL A 17 -1.00 7.09 -11.95
C VAL A 17 0.53 7.28 -11.91
N CYS A 18 1.32 6.20 -11.99
CA CYS A 18 2.79 6.21 -11.96
C CYS A 18 3.53 6.43 -13.30
N VAL A 19 2.91 6.40 -14.49
CA VAL A 19 3.69 6.22 -15.76
C VAL A 19 3.26 7.14 -16.93
N ILE A 20 2.52 8.23 -16.71
CA ILE A 20 1.92 9.01 -17.83
C ILE A 20 2.67 10.31 -18.19
N SER A 21 3.78 10.62 -17.56
CA SER A 21 4.53 11.83 -17.88
C SER A 21 5.74 11.60 -18.81
N LEU A 22 6.26 10.40 -19.00
CA LEU A 22 7.27 10.16 -20.06
C LEU A 22 6.62 9.82 -21.41
N GLY A 23 6.09 10.82 -22.14
CA GLY A 23 5.63 10.78 -23.54
C GLY A 23 5.80 9.47 -24.31
N ILE A 24 4.88 8.53 -24.08
CA ILE A 24 4.90 7.18 -24.65
C ILE A 24 4.11 7.17 -25.98
N LYS A 25 4.78 6.87 -27.10
CA LYS A 25 4.10 6.24 -28.25
C LYS A 25 3.85 4.78 -27.85
N LEU A 26 2.60 4.35 -27.76
CA LEU A 26 2.24 2.94 -27.60
C LEU A 26 2.60 2.21 -28.90
N TYR A 27 3.61 1.35 -28.83
CA TYR A 27 3.92 0.42 -29.91
C TYR A 27 3.05 -0.83 -29.73
N ALA A 28 2.13 -1.05 -30.67
CA ALA A 28 1.49 -2.35 -30.86
C ALA A 28 2.46 -3.23 -31.65
N GLN A 29 3.47 -3.82 -31.00
CA GLN A 29 4.24 -4.93 -31.57
C GLN A 29 5.18 -5.58 -30.52
N GLN A 30 4.61 -6.36 -29.61
CA GLN A 30 5.33 -7.48 -28.99
C GLN A 30 4.34 -8.64 -28.82
N SER A 31 4.63 -9.75 -29.47
CA SER A 31 3.88 -11.00 -29.38
C SER A 31 4.10 -11.65 -28.02
N GLY A 32 3.09 -11.57 -27.15
CA GLY A 32 3.04 -12.22 -25.83
C GLY A 32 1.80 -11.74 -25.05
N GLY A 33 1.07 -12.66 -24.41
CA GLY A 33 -0.05 -12.31 -23.53
C GLY A 33 0.39 -11.40 -22.37
N LEU A 34 -0.55 -10.69 -21.74
CA LEU A 34 -0.25 -10.01 -20.48
C LEU A 34 -0.06 -11.07 -19.38
N THR A 35 0.84 -10.82 -18.44
CA THR A 35 1.06 -11.77 -17.33
C THR A 35 -0.24 -11.96 -16.55
N PRO A 36 -0.72 -13.19 -16.36
CA PRO A 36 -1.91 -13.47 -15.58
C PRO A 36 -1.66 -13.26 -14.07
N PRO A 37 -2.72 -13.11 -13.26
CA PRO A 37 -2.60 -12.99 -11.82
C PRO A 37 -2.01 -14.26 -11.19
N PRO A 38 -1.52 -14.18 -9.94
CA PRO A 38 -1.06 -15.35 -9.20
C PRO A 38 -2.14 -16.45 -9.15
N GLN A 39 -1.70 -17.71 -9.20
CA GLN A 39 -2.61 -18.86 -9.11
C GLN A 39 -3.08 -19.08 -7.66
N PRO A 40 -4.27 -19.67 -7.45
CA PRO A 40 -4.76 -20.01 -6.11
C PRO A 40 -3.84 -21.03 -5.42
N VAL A 41 -3.60 -20.85 -4.13
CA VAL A 41 -2.86 -21.85 -3.33
C VAL A 41 -3.81 -22.99 -2.95
N SER A 42 -3.50 -24.24 -3.32
CA SER A 42 -4.29 -25.43 -2.96
C SER A 42 -3.98 -25.89 -1.53
N SER A 43 -4.95 -25.86 -0.63
CA SER A 43 -4.81 -26.43 0.71
C SER A 43 -4.97 -27.95 0.68
N LYS A 44 -3.87 -28.70 0.81
CA LYS A 44 -3.92 -30.06 1.35
C LYS A 44 -3.63 -30.00 2.84
N SER A 45 -4.64 -30.37 3.62
CA SER A 45 -4.59 -30.48 5.08
C SER A 45 -3.95 -31.81 5.48
N ASP A 46 -2.81 -31.76 6.17
CA ASP A 46 -2.37 -32.86 7.02
C ASP A 46 -2.61 -32.49 8.48
N THR A 47 -3.60 -33.16 9.05
CA THR A 47 -3.88 -33.21 10.48
C THR A 47 -2.90 -34.15 11.17
N SER A 48 -2.11 -33.64 12.12
CA SER A 48 -1.84 -34.38 13.37
C SER A 48 -1.56 -33.38 14.49
N GLY A 49 -2.20 -33.60 15.64
CA GLY A 49 -2.38 -32.60 16.68
C GLY A 49 -1.33 -32.62 17.78
N ALA A 50 -1.25 -31.50 18.47
CA ALA A 50 -1.01 -31.42 19.91
C ALA A 50 -1.63 -30.10 20.41
N SER A 51 -2.72 -30.23 21.15
CA SER A 51 -3.47 -29.14 21.78
C SER A 51 -2.59 -28.35 22.75
N GLN A 52 -2.54 -27.02 22.63
CA GLN A 52 -2.51 -26.11 23.79
C GLN A 52 -3.23 -24.79 23.46
N ASN A 53 -4.28 -24.55 24.25
CA ASN A 53 -4.93 -23.29 24.62
C ASN A 53 -5.04 -22.16 23.57
N VAL A 54 -6.26 -22.03 23.04
CA VAL A 54 -6.76 -20.83 22.37
C VAL A 54 -7.14 -19.78 23.41
N ALA A 55 -6.38 -18.68 23.47
CA ALA A 55 -6.86 -17.37 23.92
C ALA A 55 -5.91 -16.23 23.43
N ALA A 56 -6.52 -15.14 22.96
CA ALA A 56 -5.96 -13.86 22.48
C ALA A 56 -5.24 -13.85 21.11
N GLY A 57 -5.79 -13.08 20.18
CA GLY A 57 -5.15 -12.80 18.88
C GLY A 57 -3.79 -12.11 19.05
N SER A 58 -2.91 -12.26 18.06
CA SER A 58 -1.62 -11.59 18.01
C SER A 58 -1.77 -10.07 18.25
N PRO A 59 -0.98 -9.44 19.14
CA PRO A 59 -0.99 -7.99 19.33
C PRO A 59 -0.52 -7.21 18.10
N LEU A 60 0.13 -7.87 17.13
CA LEU A 60 0.50 -7.26 15.86
C LEU A 60 -0.73 -7.06 14.97
N ARG A 61 -0.94 -5.81 14.56
CA ARG A 61 -2.07 -5.45 13.69
C ARG A 61 -1.56 -5.09 12.30
N ILE A 62 -2.20 -5.62 11.27
CA ILE A 62 -1.93 -5.21 9.89
C ILE A 62 -2.26 -3.72 9.74
N GLY A 63 -1.39 -2.98 9.06
CA GLY A 63 -1.45 -1.52 8.95
C GLY A 63 -1.00 -0.79 10.21
N GLU A 64 -0.48 -1.49 11.22
CA GLU A 64 0.17 -0.84 12.35
C GLU A 64 1.42 -0.10 11.85
N ARG A 65 1.51 1.20 12.13
CA ARG A 65 2.67 2.03 11.79
C ARG A 65 3.17 2.79 13.00
N LEU A 66 4.44 2.58 13.34
CA LEU A 66 5.13 3.20 14.47
C LEU A 66 6.26 4.08 13.92
N ALA A 67 6.17 5.38 14.14
CA ALA A 67 7.22 6.33 13.75
C ALA A 67 7.97 6.83 14.98
N TYR A 68 9.28 6.99 14.84
CA TYR A 68 10.18 7.38 15.90
C TYR A 68 11.04 8.55 15.45
N ASN A 69 11.24 9.51 16.36
CA ASN A 69 12.34 10.45 16.25
C ASN A 69 13.53 9.88 17.03
N VAL A 70 14.69 9.83 16.39
CA VAL A 70 15.93 9.34 16.99
C VAL A 70 16.80 10.54 17.33
N SER A 71 17.13 10.68 18.60
CA SER A 71 18.22 11.55 19.06
C SER A 71 19.51 10.75 19.21
N TRP A 72 20.65 11.42 19.00
CA TRP A 72 21.97 10.83 19.17
C TRP A 72 22.94 11.86 19.73
N ALA A 73 23.56 11.55 20.87
CA ALA A 73 24.46 12.47 21.57
C ALA A 73 23.81 13.87 21.77
N SER A 74 24.39 14.92 21.19
CA SER A 74 23.86 16.30 21.25
C SER A 74 22.86 16.62 20.14
N PHE A 75 22.54 15.69 19.24
CA PHE A 75 21.61 15.89 18.14
C PHE A 75 20.18 15.45 18.55
N PRO A 76 19.24 16.38 18.77
CA PRO A 76 17.88 16.04 19.22
C PRO A 76 17.02 15.36 18.14
N SER A 77 17.36 15.53 16.86
CA SER A 77 16.72 14.85 15.74
C SER A 77 17.80 14.42 14.73
N ALA A 78 18.41 13.28 15.03
CA ALA A 78 19.49 12.67 14.26
C ALA A 78 18.96 11.81 13.11
N ALA A 79 17.85 11.11 13.34
CA ALA A 79 17.21 10.26 12.35
C ALA A 79 15.70 10.09 12.58
N ARG A 80 15.00 9.59 11.58
CA ARG A 80 13.63 9.06 11.69
C ARG A 80 13.65 7.57 11.41
N VAL A 81 12.94 6.82 12.25
CA VAL A 81 12.69 5.39 12.04
C VAL A 81 11.20 5.17 11.90
N GLU A 82 10.78 4.37 10.92
CA GLU A 82 9.39 3.94 10.78
C GLU A 82 9.35 2.42 10.72
N LEU A 83 8.50 1.81 11.54
CA LEU A 83 8.18 0.39 11.51
C LEU A 83 6.73 0.24 11.08
N GLU A 84 6.45 -0.72 10.21
CA GLU A 84 5.11 -0.99 9.72
C GLU A 84 4.86 -2.48 9.59
N VAL A 85 3.76 -2.97 10.15
CA VAL A 85 3.22 -4.30 9.84
C VAL A 85 2.41 -4.14 8.56
N VAL A 86 3.05 -4.36 7.41
CA VAL A 86 2.46 -4.08 6.10
C VAL A 86 1.27 -4.98 5.85
N GLU A 87 1.48 -6.29 5.98
CA GLU A 87 0.45 -7.31 5.75
C GLU A 87 0.80 -8.63 6.44
N ARG A 88 -0.16 -9.55 6.44
CA ARG A 88 0.04 -10.97 6.76
C ARG A 88 -0.34 -11.78 5.53
N GLY A 89 0.51 -12.69 5.11
CA GLY A 89 0.28 -13.51 3.94
C GLY A 89 1.20 -14.72 3.87
N GLN A 90 1.04 -15.50 2.80
CA GLN A 90 1.98 -16.56 2.45
C GLN A 90 3.13 -15.95 1.64
N PHE A 91 4.31 -15.88 2.25
CA PHE A 91 5.52 -15.43 1.58
C PHE A 91 6.53 -16.56 1.59
N TYR A 92 7.14 -16.83 0.43
CA TYR A 92 8.15 -17.90 0.30
C TYR A 92 7.69 -19.25 0.89
N GLY A 93 6.39 -19.54 0.80
CA GLY A 93 5.79 -20.77 1.32
C GLY A 93 5.50 -20.79 2.83
N GLN A 94 5.57 -19.66 3.54
CA GLN A 94 5.30 -19.56 4.98
C GLN A 94 4.25 -18.49 5.31
N ASP A 95 3.32 -18.79 6.24
CA ASP A 95 2.41 -17.79 6.82
C ASP A 95 3.20 -16.81 7.66
N SER A 96 3.23 -15.55 7.24
CA SER A 96 4.17 -14.55 7.74
C SER A 96 3.57 -13.16 7.79
N TYR A 97 4.03 -12.35 8.73
CA TYR A 97 3.91 -10.90 8.64
C TYR A 97 5.05 -10.33 7.79
N GLN A 98 4.74 -9.32 6.97
CA GLN A 98 5.74 -8.48 6.32
C GLN A 98 5.94 -7.22 7.17
N ILE A 99 7.14 -7.05 7.71
CA ILE A 99 7.52 -5.89 8.51
C ILE A 99 8.40 -4.96 7.67
N SER A 100 7.91 -3.77 7.34
CA SER A 100 8.70 -2.73 6.68
C SER A 100 9.37 -1.86 7.75
N THR A 101 10.66 -1.60 7.58
CA THR A 101 11.45 -0.71 8.41
C THR A 101 12.10 0.35 7.53
N ARG A 102 11.93 1.63 7.83
CA ARG A 102 12.62 2.73 7.15
C ARG A 102 13.46 3.51 8.15
N ILE A 103 14.66 3.88 7.76
CA ILE A 103 15.62 4.62 8.58
C ILE A 103 16.23 5.72 7.73
N GLU A 104 16.03 6.98 8.11
CA GLU A 104 16.62 8.13 7.41
C GLU A 104 17.34 9.06 8.38
N THR A 105 18.59 9.46 8.08
CA THR A 105 19.26 10.53 8.84
C THR A 105 18.73 11.90 8.46
N LEU A 106 18.68 12.81 9.44
CA LEU A 106 18.08 14.14 9.32
C LEU A 106 19.11 15.24 9.57
N GLY A 107 18.83 16.43 9.02
CA GLY A 107 19.51 17.68 9.34
C GLY A 107 21.04 17.61 9.33
N GLN A 108 21.66 18.13 10.39
CA GLN A 108 23.11 18.21 10.52
C GLN A 108 23.78 16.83 10.59
N VAL A 109 23.11 15.81 11.11
CA VAL A 109 23.67 14.45 11.18
C VAL A 109 23.86 13.88 9.78
N ARG A 110 22.86 14.06 8.90
CA ARG A 110 22.94 13.66 7.49
C ARG A 110 24.11 14.34 6.77
N SER A 111 24.36 15.61 7.06
CA SER A 111 25.42 16.40 6.41
C SER A 111 26.83 16.10 6.95
N LEU A 112 26.96 15.85 8.26
CA LEU A 112 28.27 15.70 8.93
C LEU A 112 28.76 14.25 9.02
N PHE A 113 27.85 13.28 9.05
CA PHE A 113 28.17 11.86 9.32
C PHE A 113 27.64 10.92 8.22
N ASN A 114 27.46 11.47 7.03
CA ASN A 114 26.90 10.83 5.84
C ASN A 114 25.40 10.51 5.91
N GLN A 115 24.79 10.46 4.74
CA GLN A 115 23.41 10.08 4.57
C GLN A 115 23.21 8.59 4.86
N ILE A 116 22.21 8.27 5.67
CA ILE A 116 21.60 6.96 5.77
C ILE A 116 20.16 7.10 5.27
N ASP A 117 19.75 6.29 4.31
CA ASP A 117 18.37 6.12 3.86
C ASP A 117 18.14 4.65 3.55
N ASN A 118 17.93 3.87 4.61
CA ASN A 118 17.78 2.43 4.52
C ASN A 118 16.31 2.04 4.59
N GLN A 119 15.95 1.03 3.82
CA GLN A 119 14.65 0.39 3.92
C GLN A 119 14.83 -1.12 4.00
N TYR A 120 14.34 -1.73 5.06
CA TYR A 120 14.33 -3.18 5.26
C TYR A 120 12.91 -3.72 5.19
N THR A 121 12.77 -4.95 4.71
CA THR A 121 11.56 -5.74 4.75
C THR A 121 11.88 -7.08 5.37
N SER A 122 11.27 -7.38 6.51
CA SER A 122 11.47 -8.62 7.25
C SER A 122 10.22 -9.47 7.15
N TYR A 123 10.36 -10.70 6.67
CA TYR A 123 9.27 -11.67 6.64
C TYR A 123 9.39 -12.56 7.88
N ILE A 124 8.42 -12.44 8.78
CA ILE A 124 8.47 -13.05 10.11
C ILE A 124 7.32 -14.02 10.30
N ASN A 125 7.59 -15.16 10.95
CA ASN A 125 6.56 -16.14 11.28
C ASN A 125 5.48 -15.52 12.20
N THR A 126 4.21 -15.83 11.96
CA THR A 126 3.08 -15.15 12.62
C THR A 126 2.89 -15.49 14.09
N GLN A 127 3.46 -16.61 14.57
CA GLN A 127 3.37 -17.04 15.97
C GLN A 127 4.64 -16.69 16.75
N THR A 128 5.81 -16.87 16.14
CA THR A 128 7.11 -16.74 16.84
C THR A 128 7.80 -15.41 16.59
N ALA A 129 7.35 -14.66 15.57
CA ALA A 129 8.03 -13.50 14.99
C ALA A 129 9.46 -13.78 14.52
N LEU A 130 9.87 -15.05 14.36
CA LEU A 130 11.19 -15.34 13.83
C LEU A 130 11.25 -14.97 12.34
N PRO A 131 12.23 -14.16 11.90
CA PRO A 131 12.41 -13.85 10.50
C PRO A 131 13.05 -15.03 9.81
N TYR A 132 12.60 -15.36 8.61
CA TYR A 132 13.31 -16.32 7.74
C TYR A 132 13.90 -15.63 6.50
N ARG A 133 13.52 -14.38 6.25
CA ARG A 133 14.08 -13.56 5.17
C ARG A 133 14.01 -12.08 5.51
N VAL A 134 15.11 -11.38 5.25
CA VAL A 134 15.25 -9.93 5.36
C VAL A 134 15.77 -9.40 4.04
N ILE A 135 15.13 -8.35 3.50
CA ILE A 135 15.55 -7.67 2.27
C ILE A 135 15.77 -6.19 2.61
N GLY A 136 16.99 -5.71 2.48
CA GLY A 136 17.40 -4.33 2.71
C GLY A 136 17.79 -3.62 1.42
N ALA A 137 17.19 -2.48 1.14
CA ALA A 137 17.79 -1.45 0.30
C ALA A 137 18.63 -0.55 1.19
N VAL A 138 19.95 -0.61 1.05
CA VAL A 138 20.92 0.13 1.87
C VAL A 138 21.42 1.32 1.07
N GLN A 139 21.37 2.51 1.66
CA GLN A 139 22.03 3.71 1.15
C GLN A 139 22.73 4.41 2.32
N GLN A 140 24.05 4.23 2.42
CA GLN A 140 24.89 4.75 3.48
C GLN A 140 26.14 5.41 2.90
N GLY A 141 26.12 6.73 2.75
CA GLY A 141 27.14 7.47 2.01
C GLY A 141 27.31 6.92 0.59
N ASP A 142 28.52 6.49 0.26
CA ASP A 142 28.85 5.90 -1.04
C ASP A 142 28.40 4.44 -1.20
N LYS A 143 28.10 3.75 -0.10
CA LYS A 143 27.64 2.36 -0.14
C LYS A 143 26.16 2.33 -0.49
N GLN A 144 25.82 1.70 -1.61
CA GLN A 144 24.43 1.51 -2.00
C GLN A 144 24.21 0.14 -2.63
N GLY A 145 23.18 -0.58 -2.19
CA GLY A 145 22.93 -1.94 -2.65
C GLY A 145 21.62 -2.52 -2.15
N ILE A 146 21.27 -3.68 -2.71
CA ILE A 146 20.21 -4.53 -2.16
C ILE A 146 20.89 -5.71 -1.48
N GLU A 147 20.56 -5.92 -0.22
CA GLU A 147 21.04 -7.02 0.60
C GLU A 147 19.85 -7.90 0.97
N THR A 148 19.93 -9.17 0.65
CA THR A 148 19.05 -10.22 1.14
C THR A 148 19.81 -11.08 2.14
N VAL A 149 19.17 -11.34 3.28
CA VAL A 149 19.61 -12.33 4.25
C VAL A 149 18.51 -13.37 4.42
N ILE A 150 18.86 -14.63 4.25
CA ILE A 150 17.99 -15.77 4.54
C ILE A 150 18.40 -16.35 5.88
N LEU A 151 17.48 -16.42 6.84
CA LEU A 151 17.74 -17.02 8.14
C LEU A 151 17.13 -18.43 8.14
N ASP A 152 17.95 -19.43 7.86
CA ASP A 152 17.55 -20.83 7.91
C ASP A 152 17.67 -21.34 9.35
N HIS A 153 16.56 -21.27 10.08
CA HIS A 153 16.48 -21.73 11.47
C HIS A 153 16.66 -23.24 11.62
N ALA A 154 16.34 -24.03 10.59
CA ALA A 154 16.49 -25.48 10.63
C ALA A 154 17.96 -25.88 10.47
N ARG A 155 18.69 -25.19 9.58
CA ARG A 155 20.14 -25.36 9.40
C ARG A 155 20.98 -24.53 10.35
N GLN A 156 20.38 -23.64 11.15
CA GLN A 156 21.06 -22.72 12.06
C GLN A 156 22.10 -21.84 11.36
N GLN A 157 21.73 -21.32 10.19
CA GLN A 157 22.62 -20.52 9.33
C GLN A 157 21.89 -19.31 8.75
N ALA A 158 22.57 -18.17 8.74
CA ALA A 158 22.22 -17.02 7.92
C ALA A 158 23.01 -17.10 6.60
N VAL A 159 22.34 -16.87 5.48
CA VAL A 159 22.93 -16.82 4.13
C VAL A 159 22.74 -15.41 3.58
N PHE A 160 23.84 -14.76 3.20
CA PHE A 160 23.86 -13.39 2.67
C PHE A 160 23.81 -13.41 1.14
N SER A 161 23.72 -12.22 0.53
CA SER A 161 23.56 -12.07 -0.93
C SER A 161 24.81 -12.42 -1.74
N ASP A 162 25.97 -12.42 -1.10
CA ASP A 162 27.26 -12.83 -1.67
C ASP A 162 27.52 -14.33 -1.45
N ASP A 163 26.49 -15.09 -1.09
CA ASP A 163 26.52 -16.51 -0.72
C ASP A 163 27.39 -16.83 0.52
N SER A 164 27.90 -15.81 1.21
CA SER A 164 28.56 -16.01 2.49
C SER A 164 27.55 -16.49 3.53
N THR A 165 28.03 -17.27 4.50
CA THR A 165 27.18 -17.85 5.54
C THR A 165 27.71 -17.52 6.93
N LEU A 166 26.80 -17.27 7.86
CA LEU A 166 27.11 -17.09 9.28
C LEU A 166 26.31 -18.10 10.12
N PRO A 167 26.96 -18.90 10.99
CA PRO A 167 26.24 -19.72 11.95
C PRO A 167 25.41 -18.85 12.91
N ILE A 168 24.13 -19.18 13.08
CA ILE A 168 23.20 -18.47 13.96
C ILE A 168 22.51 -19.46 14.91
N PRO A 169 22.30 -19.12 16.21
CA PRO A 169 21.47 -19.94 17.09
C PRO A 169 20.06 -20.14 16.56
N ALA A 170 19.41 -21.24 16.94
CA ALA A 170 17.99 -21.40 16.67
C ALA A 170 17.20 -20.26 17.36
N GLY A 171 16.28 -19.64 16.64
CA GLY A 171 15.50 -18.53 17.15
C GLY A 171 16.19 -17.17 17.09
N THR A 172 17.16 -16.99 16.19
CA THR A 172 17.78 -15.68 15.91
C THR A 172 16.82 -14.73 15.20
N PHE A 173 16.56 -13.59 15.81
CA PHE A 173 15.77 -12.51 15.23
C PHE A 173 16.61 -11.64 14.28
N ASP A 174 15.97 -10.71 13.61
CA ASP A 174 16.56 -9.45 13.18
C ASP A 174 16.06 -8.34 14.12
N LEU A 175 16.58 -7.12 14.01
CA LEU A 175 16.21 -6.06 14.96
C LEU A 175 14.70 -5.75 15.02
N PRO A 176 13.99 -5.48 13.90
CA PRO A 176 12.56 -5.22 13.97
C PRO A 176 11.77 -6.43 14.47
N SER A 177 12.10 -7.65 14.02
CA SER A 177 11.40 -8.85 14.47
C SER A 177 11.64 -9.18 15.95
N LEU A 178 12.80 -8.84 16.52
CA LEU A 178 13.03 -8.95 17.96
C LEU A 178 12.06 -8.06 18.75
N ILE A 179 11.86 -6.82 18.30
CA ILE A 179 10.93 -5.87 18.92
C ILE A 179 9.50 -6.43 18.86
N TYR A 180 9.07 -6.90 17.69
CA TYR A 180 7.74 -7.49 17.51
C TYR A 180 7.58 -8.82 18.26
N GLY A 181 8.60 -9.68 18.28
CA GLY A 181 8.58 -10.97 18.97
C GLY A 181 8.49 -10.83 20.49
N LEU A 182 9.06 -9.78 21.07
CA LEU A 182 8.89 -9.49 22.50
C LEU A 182 7.47 -9.07 22.85
N ARG A 183 6.72 -8.50 21.90
CA ARG A 183 5.29 -8.17 22.08
C ARG A 183 4.42 -9.42 22.11
N LEU A 184 4.84 -10.49 21.42
CA LEU A 184 4.14 -11.78 21.41
C LEU A 184 4.35 -12.62 22.67
N ARG A 185 5.33 -12.27 23.52
CA ARG A 185 5.74 -13.08 24.68
C ARG A 185 5.17 -12.51 25.96
N ALA A 186 4.84 -13.34 26.95
CA ALA A 186 4.64 -12.83 28.30
C ALA A 186 5.95 -12.18 28.80
N LEU A 187 5.86 -10.98 29.37
CA LEU A 187 6.99 -10.27 29.96
C LEU A 187 6.76 -10.09 31.47
N PRO A 188 6.75 -11.18 32.26
CA PRO A 188 6.61 -11.06 33.70
C PRO A 188 7.85 -10.39 34.29
N GLU A 189 7.63 -9.51 35.26
CA GLU A 189 8.69 -8.79 35.95
C GLU A 189 9.74 -9.75 36.52
N GLY A 190 11.02 -9.43 36.35
CA GLY A 190 12.15 -10.22 36.84
C GLY A 190 12.55 -11.39 35.96
N SER A 191 11.74 -11.74 34.95
CA SER A 191 12.10 -12.83 34.03
C SER A 191 13.34 -12.51 33.21
N LYS A 192 14.10 -13.57 32.90
CA LYS A 192 15.31 -13.54 32.09
C LYS A 192 15.15 -14.49 30.92
N GLN A 193 15.53 -14.05 29.73
CA GLN A 193 15.50 -14.86 28.53
C GLN A 193 16.75 -14.61 27.68
N LYS A 194 17.34 -15.67 27.12
CA LYS A 194 18.40 -15.52 26.12
C LYS A 194 17.76 -15.14 24.79
N VAL A 195 18.32 -14.14 24.13
CA VAL A 195 17.89 -13.71 22.79
C VAL A 195 19.11 -13.63 21.88
N SER A 196 18.89 -13.97 20.61
CA SER A 196 19.87 -13.73 19.56
C SER A 196 19.23 -12.88 18.47
N ALA A 197 19.98 -11.95 17.89
CA ALA A 197 19.54 -11.15 16.76
C ALA A 197 20.70 -10.89 15.80
N LEU A 198 20.43 -10.87 14.50
CA LEU A 198 21.38 -10.52 13.47
C LEU A 198 21.36 -9.01 13.21
N LEU A 199 22.52 -8.36 13.27
CA LEU A 199 22.73 -6.94 12.99
C LEU A 199 23.74 -6.80 11.86
N GLY A 200 23.26 -6.65 10.62
CA GLY A 200 24.13 -6.73 9.46
C GLY A 200 24.80 -8.12 9.41
N HIS A 201 26.12 -8.17 9.50
CA HIS A 201 26.89 -9.42 9.52
C HIS A 201 27.31 -9.84 10.94
N ASP A 202 26.88 -9.11 11.97
CA ASP A 202 27.22 -9.38 13.37
C ASP A 202 26.07 -10.08 14.09
N LEU A 203 26.39 -11.08 14.90
CA LEU A 203 25.44 -11.75 15.78
C LEU A 203 25.42 -11.08 17.16
N LEU A 204 24.29 -10.49 17.52
CA LEU A 204 23.99 -10.09 18.89
C LEU A 204 23.44 -11.29 19.66
N GLU A 205 24.16 -11.72 20.69
CA GLU A 205 23.64 -12.63 21.71
C GLU A 205 23.52 -11.87 23.03
N ALA A 206 22.34 -11.87 23.65
CA ALA A 206 22.08 -11.10 24.85
C ALA A 206 21.21 -11.85 25.86
N GLU A 207 21.39 -11.54 27.14
CA GLU A 207 20.38 -11.81 28.16
C GLU A 207 19.40 -10.62 28.19
N ALA A 208 18.12 -10.88 27.93
CA ALA A 208 17.04 -9.91 28.06
C ALA A 208 16.38 -10.08 29.43
N VAL A 209 16.41 -9.04 30.25
CA VAL A 209 15.86 -9.03 31.61
C VAL A 209 14.67 -8.08 31.66
N VAL A 210 13.52 -8.59 32.06
CA VAL A 210 12.30 -7.79 32.23
C VAL A 210 12.33 -7.10 33.59
N LYS A 211 12.10 -5.80 33.58
CA LYS A 211 11.95 -4.98 34.78
C LYS A 211 10.66 -4.18 34.66
N LYS A 212 9.91 -4.08 35.75
CA LYS A 212 8.88 -3.06 35.87
C LYS A 212 9.58 -1.71 35.84
N ASN A 213 9.12 -0.80 34.99
CA ASN A 213 9.75 0.51 34.93
C ASN A 213 8.75 1.63 34.67
N GLU A 214 9.26 2.82 34.90
CA GLU A 214 8.59 4.09 35.13
C GLU A 214 7.63 4.53 34.02
N ARG A 215 6.88 5.56 34.35
CA ARG A 215 5.97 6.25 33.43
C ARG A 215 6.77 7.05 32.41
N ILE A 216 6.58 6.75 31.13
CA ILE A 216 7.27 7.44 30.02
C ILE A 216 6.27 8.33 29.28
N THR A 217 6.65 9.58 29.10
CA THR A 217 5.92 10.54 28.27
C THR A 217 6.61 10.66 26.92
N THR A 218 5.82 10.58 25.86
CA THR A 218 6.23 10.80 24.46
C THR A 218 5.26 11.78 23.81
N GLN A 219 5.50 12.17 22.56
CA GLN A 219 4.54 12.98 21.79
C GLN A 219 3.17 12.30 21.61
N THR A 220 3.13 10.97 21.68
CA THR A 220 1.88 10.19 21.53
C THR A 220 1.08 10.03 22.82
N GLY A 221 1.66 10.43 23.97
CA GLY A 221 1.02 10.35 25.27
C GLY A 221 1.94 9.78 26.35
N THR A 222 1.33 9.48 27.49
CA THR A 222 2.02 9.01 28.70
C THR A 222 1.66 7.56 28.97
N TYR A 223 2.67 6.71 29.16
CA TYR A 223 2.53 5.27 29.26
C TYR A 223 3.14 4.75 30.56
N ASP A 224 2.42 3.89 31.27
CA ASP A 224 3.06 2.99 32.23
C ASP A 224 3.77 1.89 31.42
N THR A 225 5.01 1.52 31.78
CA THR A 225 5.85 0.69 30.90
C THR A 225 6.39 -0.59 31.53
N ILE A 226 6.70 -1.54 30.65
CA ILE A 226 7.55 -2.70 30.94
C ILE A 226 8.87 -2.47 30.21
N CYS A 227 9.99 -2.47 30.94
CA CYS A 227 11.31 -2.29 30.36
C CYS A 227 11.99 -3.64 30.16
N VAL A 228 12.44 -3.91 28.94
CA VAL A 228 13.31 -5.05 28.62
C VAL A 228 14.73 -4.53 28.46
N LYS A 229 15.61 -4.94 29.37
CA LYS A 229 17.04 -4.58 29.36
C LYS A 229 17.82 -5.69 28.66
N PHE A 230 18.61 -5.33 27.64
CA PHE A 230 19.46 -6.27 26.93
C PHE A 230 20.90 -6.13 27.41
N TYR A 231 21.49 -7.26 27.78
CA TYR A 231 22.90 -7.41 28.16
C TYR A 231 23.60 -8.27 27.11
N PRO A 232 24.15 -7.67 26.05
CA PRO A 232 24.92 -8.37 25.04
C PRO A 232 26.13 -9.09 25.64
N GLN A 233 26.57 -10.15 24.98
CA GLN A 233 27.74 -10.94 25.35
C GLN A 233 28.92 -10.69 24.40
N LYS A 234 30.07 -11.29 24.70
CA LYS A 234 31.28 -11.28 23.84
C LYS A 234 31.72 -9.86 23.45
N SER A 235 32.00 -9.63 22.16
CA SER A 235 32.46 -8.35 21.60
C SER A 235 31.48 -7.19 21.82
N LEU A 236 30.21 -7.49 22.07
CA LEU A 236 29.17 -6.49 22.29
C LEU A 236 28.89 -6.21 23.78
N SER A 237 29.62 -6.86 24.70
CA SER A 237 29.38 -6.77 26.16
C SER A 237 29.51 -5.38 26.78
N LYS A 238 30.06 -4.39 26.05
CA LYS A 238 30.10 -2.98 26.47
C LYS A 238 28.83 -2.20 26.16
N TYR A 239 28.01 -2.67 25.23
CA TYR A 239 26.78 -2.00 24.82
C TYR A 239 25.64 -2.36 25.77
N ARG A 240 24.72 -1.43 26.00
CA ARG A 240 23.49 -1.66 26.74
C ARG A 240 22.35 -1.11 25.91
N ALA A 241 21.28 -1.89 25.76
CA ALA A 241 20.07 -1.45 25.07
C ALA A 241 18.85 -1.71 25.96
N TYR A 242 17.84 -0.86 25.81
CA TYR A 242 16.62 -0.88 26.57
C TYR A 242 15.46 -0.66 25.62
N VAL A 243 14.42 -1.48 25.72
CA VAL A 243 13.16 -1.26 25.02
C VAL A 243 12.07 -1.14 26.07
N TYR A 244 11.33 -0.04 26.03
CA TYR A 244 10.21 0.25 26.90
C TYR A 244 8.93 0.00 26.13
N PHE A 245 8.17 -0.99 26.56
CA PHE A 245 6.87 -1.33 26.00
C PHE A 245 5.76 -0.71 26.86
N SER A 246 4.67 -0.24 26.26
CA SER A 246 3.46 0.11 27.03
C SER A 246 2.97 -1.12 27.81
N ASN A 247 2.49 -0.89 29.03
CA ASN A 247 1.95 -1.92 29.89
C ASN A 247 0.44 -2.11 29.64
N ASP A 248 0.11 -2.35 28.37
CA ASP A 248 -1.24 -2.66 27.89
C ASP A 248 -1.19 -3.85 26.92
N GLU A 249 -2.33 -4.22 26.35
CA GLU A 249 -2.41 -5.34 25.41
C GLU A 249 -1.65 -5.09 24.09
N LEU A 250 -1.44 -3.83 23.69
CA LEU A 250 -0.76 -3.49 22.44
C LEU A 250 0.75 -3.64 22.56
N ARG A 251 1.28 -3.41 23.77
CA ARG A 251 2.71 -3.46 24.09
C ARG A 251 3.52 -2.65 23.09
N LEU A 252 3.12 -1.40 22.88
CA LEU A 252 3.80 -0.51 21.95
C LEU A 252 5.22 -0.24 22.44
N PRO A 253 6.26 -0.39 21.59
CA PRO A 253 7.59 0.05 21.94
C PRO A 253 7.61 1.58 21.91
N VAL A 254 7.48 2.22 23.07
CA VAL A 254 7.33 3.68 23.20
C VAL A 254 8.68 4.40 23.25
N LEU A 255 9.72 3.72 23.73
CA LEU A 255 11.08 4.24 23.77
C LEU A 255 12.08 3.10 23.58
N ILE A 256 13.10 3.34 22.75
CA ILE A 256 14.25 2.45 22.60
C ILE A 256 15.50 3.28 22.90
N THR A 257 16.36 2.81 23.80
CA THR A 257 17.66 3.47 24.05
C THR A 257 18.82 2.51 23.90
N ALA A 258 19.94 3.02 23.42
CA ALA A 258 21.18 2.25 23.29
C ALA A 258 22.39 3.11 23.61
N GLN A 259 23.23 2.64 24.53
CA GLN A 259 24.49 3.31 24.87
C GLN A 259 25.60 2.81 23.94
N LEU A 260 26.08 3.69 23.06
CA LEU A 260 27.25 3.44 22.21
C LEU A 260 28.47 4.21 22.74
N PRO A 261 29.71 3.83 22.34
CA PRO A 261 30.91 4.62 22.63
C PRO A 261 30.86 6.05 22.11
N ILE A 262 30.10 6.27 21.04
CA ILE A 262 29.95 7.57 20.35
C ILE A 262 28.73 8.36 20.84
N GLY A 263 28.15 8.00 21.98
CA GLY A 263 26.98 8.65 22.56
C GLY A 263 25.76 7.75 22.66
N GLU A 264 24.77 8.19 23.43
CA GLU A 264 23.49 7.50 23.57
C GLU A 264 22.63 7.75 22.33
N ILE A 265 21.95 6.70 21.86
CA ILE A 265 20.86 6.77 20.90
C ILE A 265 19.55 6.62 21.67
N ARG A 266 18.57 7.49 21.41
CA ARG A 266 17.21 7.38 21.96
C ARG A 266 16.19 7.53 20.82
N ALA A 267 15.43 6.48 20.55
CA ALA A 267 14.33 6.49 19.59
C ALA A 267 13.00 6.58 20.36
N GLU A 268 12.40 7.76 20.36
CA GLU A 268 11.14 8.05 21.03
C GLU A 268 9.98 7.96 20.04
N LEU A 269 8.89 7.30 20.42
CA LEU A 269 7.69 7.15 19.61
C LEU A 269 7.01 8.51 19.38
N THR A 270 6.88 8.92 18.12
CA THR A 270 6.24 10.18 17.73
C THR A 270 4.89 9.99 17.06
N SER A 271 4.62 8.81 16.50
CA SER A 271 3.32 8.44 15.98
C SER A 271 3.09 6.95 16.10
N ALA A 272 1.89 6.55 16.51
CA ALA A 272 1.44 5.18 16.49
C ALA A 272 0.05 5.12 15.85
N THR A 273 -0.01 4.62 14.62
CA THR A 273 -1.27 4.25 13.99
C THR A 273 -1.50 2.78 14.26
N VAL A 274 -2.39 2.47 15.20
CA VAL A 274 -2.77 1.10 15.54
C VAL A 274 -4.23 0.97 15.14
N SER A 275 -4.52 0.33 14.01
CA SER A 275 -5.90 0.13 13.57
C SER A 275 -6.68 -0.61 14.66
N MET A 276 -7.51 0.12 15.40
CA MET A 276 -8.52 -0.46 16.25
C MET A 276 -9.73 -0.78 15.39
N ARG A 277 -10.08 -2.06 15.31
CA ARG A 277 -11.49 -2.41 15.20
C ARG A 277 -12.14 -1.95 16.51
N GLN A 278 -12.50 -0.67 16.60
CA GLN A 278 -13.51 -0.27 17.56
C GLN A 278 -14.80 -0.91 17.06
N MET A 279 -15.15 -2.05 17.65
CA MET A 279 -16.57 -2.37 17.85
C MET A 279 -17.08 -1.34 18.87
N THR A 280 -17.44 -0.16 18.39
CA THR A 280 -18.39 0.66 19.14
C THR A 280 -19.72 -0.11 19.08
N PRO A 281 -20.43 -0.32 20.21
CA PRO A 281 -21.80 -0.81 20.16
C PRO A 281 -22.57 0.10 19.20
N LEU A 282 -23.42 -0.48 18.34
CA LEU A 282 -24.38 0.29 17.56
C LEU A 282 -25.06 1.28 18.51
N ALA A 283 -24.65 2.54 18.46
CA ALA A 283 -25.47 3.62 18.97
C ALA A 283 -26.76 3.50 18.17
N LYS A 284 -27.83 3.12 18.87
CA LYS A 284 -29.17 2.97 18.30
C LYS A 284 -29.42 4.14 17.37
N MET A 285 -29.44 3.88 16.06
CA MET A 285 -29.88 4.84 15.08
C MET A 285 -31.31 5.22 15.47
N ARG A 286 -31.52 6.50 15.82
CA ARG A 286 -32.87 7.05 15.75
C ARG A 286 -33.26 7.09 14.28
N PRO A 287 -34.48 6.70 13.92
CA PRO A 287 -34.96 6.90 12.56
C PRO A 287 -34.93 8.40 12.23
N LEU A 288 -34.37 8.75 11.08
CA LEU A 288 -34.59 10.07 10.47
C LEU A 288 -36.02 10.05 9.93
N THR A 289 -36.93 10.74 10.62
CA THR A 289 -38.20 11.18 10.05
C THR A 289 -37.95 12.48 9.28
N ASP A 290 -38.55 12.63 8.11
CA ASP A 290 -38.73 13.97 7.54
C ASP A 290 -39.78 14.74 8.37
N GLU A 291 -39.98 16.04 8.08
CA GLU A 291 -40.93 16.90 8.79
C GLU A 291 -42.42 16.52 8.62
N SER A 292 -42.73 15.35 8.04
CA SER A 292 -44.09 14.82 7.93
C SER A 292 -44.30 13.41 8.53
N GLY A 293 -43.24 12.73 8.96
CA GLY A 293 -43.35 11.56 9.85
C GLY A 293 -43.95 10.27 9.26
N ALA A 294 -43.85 10.01 7.96
CA ALA A 294 -44.35 8.76 7.35
C ALA A 294 -43.22 7.84 6.81
N ILE A 295 -43.35 6.52 7.04
CA ILE A 295 -42.42 5.47 6.56
C ILE A 295 -42.96 4.88 5.25
N ALA A 296 -42.22 4.99 4.15
CA ALA A 296 -42.61 4.39 2.87
C ALA A 296 -41.93 3.03 2.65
N THR A 297 -42.73 1.98 2.53
CA THR A 297 -42.35 0.62 2.09
C THR A 297 -42.72 0.47 0.62
N LEU A 298 -41.83 -0.03 -0.25
CA LEU A 298 -42.25 -0.67 -1.52
C LEU A 298 -41.26 -1.77 -1.99
N VAL A 299 -41.85 -2.92 -2.34
CA VAL A 299 -41.27 -4.13 -2.96
C VAL A 299 -41.19 -3.94 -4.49
N PRO A 300 -40.23 -4.55 -5.22
CA PRO A 300 -40.03 -4.30 -6.65
C PRO A 300 -40.82 -5.25 -7.57
N ALA A 301 -41.05 -4.82 -8.81
CA ALA A 301 -41.44 -5.67 -9.94
C ALA A 301 -40.45 -5.45 -11.12
N PRO A 302 -40.18 -6.48 -11.95
CA PRO A 302 -39.06 -6.46 -12.89
C PRO A 302 -39.46 -5.88 -14.25
N SER A 303 -38.54 -5.20 -14.93
CA SER A 303 -38.65 -4.95 -16.37
C SER A 303 -37.31 -5.12 -17.08
N ASN A 304 -37.37 -5.97 -18.12
CA ASN A 304 -36.36 -6.17 -19.15
C ASN A 304 -36.18 -4.91 -20.02
N GLY A 305 -34.95 -4.64 -20.47
CA GLY A 305 -34.73 -3.85 -21.68
C GLY A 305 -33.41 -3.07 -21.74
N LYS A 306 -32.48 -3.54 -22.59
CA LYS A 306 -31.37 -2.84 -23.27
C LYS A 306 -31.02 -1.43 -22.78
N ASN A 307 -29.85 -1.27 -22.16
CA ASN A 307 -29.35 0.01 -21.67
C ASN A 307 -28.46 0.73 -22.70
N ASP A 308 -28.98 1.84 -23.22
CA ASP A 308 -28.19 2.93 -23.79
C ASP A 308 -27.46 3.70 -22.68
N ALA A 309 -26.24 4.16 -22.99
CA ALA A 309 -25.43 4.95 -22.08
C ALA A 309 -26.12 6.28 -21.71
N GLY A 310 -26.41 6.46 -20.43
CA GLY A 310 -26.71 7.77 -19.85
C GLY A 310 -28.15 7.95 -19.37
N LYS A 311 -28.45 7.42 -18.18
CA LYS A 311 -29.39 7.98 -17.18
C LYS A 311 -29.32 7.12 -15.92
N TYR A 312 -28.57 7.57 -14.91
CA TYR A 312 -28.61 6.96 -13.58
C TYR A 312 -29.82 7.57 -12.84
N VAL A 313 -30.85 6.77 -12.58
CA VAL A 313 -32.01 7.20 -11.79
C VAL A 313 -31.59 7.27 -10.33
N ALA A 314 -31.85 8.40 -9.67
CA ALA A 314 -31.56 8.62 -8.25
C ALA A 314 -32.43 7.70 -7.36
N GLY A 315 -31.96 6.48 -7.13
CA GLY A 315 -32.30 5.62 -6.00
C GLY A 315 -30.97 5.22 -5.37
N GLU A 316 -30.88 5.26 -4.03
CA GLU A 316 -29.64 5.09 -3.24
C GLU A 316 -28.62 4.16 -3.90
N MET A 317 -27.61 4.75 -4.55
CA MET A 317 -26.54 3.95 -5.15
C MET A 317 -25.80 3.24 -4.02
N SER A 318 -26.00 1.93 -3.88
CA SER A 318 -25.11 1.10 -3.10
C SER A 318 -23.78 0.99 -3.85
N LEU A 319 -22.96 2.03 -3.75
CA LEU A 319 -21.61 2.04 -4.31
C LEU A 319 -20.76 0.95 -3.63
N PRO A 320 -19.82 0.33 -4.37
CA PRO A 320 -18.96 -0.73 -3.86
C PRO A 320 -17.79 -0.22 -3.00
N PHE A 321 -17.78 1.08 -2.71
CA PHE A 321 -16.76 1.77 -1.92
C PHE A 321 -17.43 2.75 -0.95
N ALA A 322 -16.70 3.11 0.11
CA ALA A 322 -17.15 4.02 1.15
C ALA A 322 -16.10 5.09 1.45
N ILE A 323 -16.51 6.17 2.12
CA ILE A 323 -15.59 7.22 2.57
C ILE A 323 -14.59 6.63 3.57
N GLY A 324 -13.33 7.01 3.41
CA GLY A 324 -12.17 6.49 4.12
C GLY A 324 -11.62 5.19 3.53
N GLU A 325 -12.22 4.65 2.46
CA GLU A 325 -11.67 3.47 1.79
C GLU A 325 -10.31 3.80 1.18
N ARG A 326 -9.32 2.92 1.38
CA ARG A 326 -8.00 3.02 0.76
C ARG A 326 -7.54 1.66 0.25
N LEU A 327 -7.18 1.61 -1.03
CA LEU A 327 -6.64 0.45 -1.71
C LEU A 327 -5.18 0.70 -2.04
N ASN A 328 -4.28 -0.17 -1.59
CA ASN A 328 -2.84 -0.05 -1.82
C ASN A 328 -2.36 -1.17 -2.75
N TYR A 329 -1.38 -0.82 -3.58
CA TYR A 329 -0.85 -1.68 -4.64
C TYR A 329 0.66 -1.66 -4.63
N GLU A 330 1.25 -2.83 -4.91
CA GLU A 330 2.64 -2.96 -5.31
C GLU A 330 2.73 -3.06 -6.82
N ILE A 331 3.68 -2.35 -7.41
CA ILE A 331 3.90 -2.26 -8.85
C ILE A 331 5.15 -3.05 -9.20
N ALA A 332 5.01 -4.07 -10.02
CA ALA A 332 6.09 -4.79 -10.67
C ALA A 332 6.28 -4.28 -12.12
N TRP A 333 7.50 -4.39 -12.65
CA TRP A 333 7.84 -3.99 -14.01
C TRP A 333 8.81 -4.98 -14.66
N GLY A 334 8.45 -5.56 -15.81
CA GLY A 334 9.31 -6.55 -16.48
C GLY A 334 9.58 -7.76 -15.57
N ASN A 335 10.84 -8.03 -15.22
CA ASN A 335 11.21 -9.08 -14.25
C ASN A 335 11.38 -8.55 -12.82
N PHE A 336 11.23 -7.24 -12.60
CA PHE A 336 11.34 -6.62 -11.29
C PHE A 336 10.03 -6.76 -10.55
N THR A 337 10.04 -7.47 -9.43
CA THR A 337 8.85 -7.81 -8.64
C THR A 337 8.30 -6.64 -7.82
N SER A 338 9.11 -5.60 -7.60
CA SER A 338 8.73 -4.40 -6.84
C SER A 338 9.53 -3.18 -7.30
N VAL A 339 8.85 -2.26 -7.99
CA VAL A 339 9.44 -1.03 -8.56
C VAL A 339 8.69 0.23 -8.15
N GLY A 340 7.46 0.09 -7.67
CA GLY A 340 6.63 1.21 -7.25
C GLY A 340 5.51 0.79 -6.33
N ARG A 341 4.84 1.77 -5.75
CA ARG A 341 3.60 1.62 -4.99
C ARG A 341 2.56 2.55 -5.56
N ALA A 342 1.31 2.14 -5.52
CA ALA A 342 0.18 3.01 -5.81
C ALA A 342 -0.88 2.90 -4.72
N SER A 343 -1.68 3.95 -4.56
CA SER A 343 -2.87 3.89 -3.73
C SER A 343 -4.02 4.64 -4.38
N PHE A 344 -5.23 4.16 -4.13
CA PHE A 344 -6.50 4.81 -4.48
C PHE A 344 -7.34 4.95 -3.22
N GLU A 345 -7.88 6.13 -2.99
CA GLU A 345 -8.54 6.49 -1.74
C GLU A 345 -9.83 7.26 -2.02
N VAL A 346 -10.87 7.00 -1.22
CA VAL A 346 -12.08 7.81 -1.13
C VAL A 346 -11.93 8.67 0.12
N ARG A 347 -11.33 9.85 0.01
CA ARG A 347 -10.93 10.62 1.21
C ARG A 347 -12.12 11.13 2.00
N GLN A 348 -13.03 11.79 1.31
CA GLN A 348 -14.16 12.47 1.92
C GLN A 348 -15.28 12.71 0.91
N GLN A 349 -16.44 13.13 1.43
CA GLN A 349 -17.49 13.76 0.64
C GLN A 349 -17.65 15.20 1.10
N GLY A 350 -17.99 16.10 0.18
CA GLY A 350 -18.17 17.52 0.49
C GLY A 350 -18.92 18.27 -0.60
N MET A 351 -18.86 19.59 -0.54
CA MET A 351 -19.43 20.49 -1.55
C MET A 351 -18.32 21.12 -2.38
N LEU A 352 -18.48 21.12 -3.70
CA LEU A 352 -17.68 21.92 -4.63
C LEU A 352 -18.62 22.88 -5.37
N GLY A 353 -18.62 24.14 -4.95
CA GLY A 353 -19.68 25.08 -5.31
C GLY A 353 -21.02 24.59 -4.75
N SER A 354 -22.03 24.45 -5.61
CA SER A 354 -23.35 23.93 -5.26
C SER A 354 -23.49 22.41 -5.44
N ASN A 355 -22.45 21.71 -5.85
CA ASN A 355 -22.51 20.28 -6.16
C ASN A 355 -21.92 19.43 -5.04
N ARG A 356 -22.58 18.32 -4.70
CA ARG A 356 -22.01 17.30 -3.80
C ARG A 356 -20.99 16.46 -4.55
N VAL A 357 -19.79 16.31 -3.99
CA VAL A 357 -18.70 15.55 -4.60
C VAL A 357 -18.02 14.59 -3.62
N PHE A 358 -17.53 13.48 -4.14
CA PHE A 358 -16.46 12.69 -3.52
C PHE A 358 -15.13 13.34 -3.84
N GLU A 359 -14.20 13.34 -2.88
CA GLU A 359 -12.77 13.50 -3.16
C GLU A 359 -12.13 12.13 -3.29
N PHE A 360 -11.91 11.70 -4.53
CA PHE A 360 -11.06 10.56 -4.82
C PHE A 360 -9.61 11.02 -4.90
N HIS A 361 -8.69 10.27 -4.30
CA HIS A 361 -7.28 10.56 -4.36
C HIS A 361 -6.50 9.33 -4.83
N ALA A 362 -5.50 9.56 -5.68
CA ALA A 362 -4.58 8.54 -6.10
C ALA A 362 -3.14 9.04 -5.95
N GLU A 363 -2.27 8.16 -5.45
CA GLU A 363 -0.85 8.42 -5.31
C GLU A 363 -0.07 7.27 -5.92
N ALA A 364 1.07 7.58 -6.53
CA ALA A 364 1.91 6.58 -7.16
C ALA A 364 3.39 6.99 -7.01
N THR A 365 4.21 6.10 -6.45
CA THR A 365 5.61 6.39 -6.14
C THR A 365 6.53 5.27 -6.58
N SER A 366 7.69 5.62 -7.13
CA SER A 366 8.78 4.66 -7.37
C SER A 366 9.50 4.31 -6.06
N ILE A 367 9.96 3.06 -5.93
CA ILE A 367 10.69 2.55 -4.76
C ILE A 367 11.97 1.81 -5.18
N GLY A 368 12.89 1.62 -4.24
CA GLY A 368 14.11 0.82 -4.43
C GLY A 368 14.96 1.25 -5.64
N ALA A 369 15.54 0.27 -6.35
CA ALA A 369 16.45 0.48 -7.48
C ALA A 369 15.77 1.18 -8.68
N ALA A 370 14.44 1.09 -8.82
CA ALA A 370 13.70 1.71 -9.91
C ALA A 370 13.73 3.26 -9.86
N ARG A 371 13.92 3.87 -8.68
CA ARG A 371 14.11 5.33 -8.54
C ARG A 371 15.27 5.87 -9.36
N ARG A 372 16.33 5.06 -9.57
CA ARG A 372 17.51 5.44 -10.36
C ARG A 372 17.25 5.42 -11.86
N LEU A 373 16.25 4.68 -12.31
CA LEU A 373 15.83 4.63 -13.72
C LEU A 373 14.82 5.73 -14.01
N ILE A 374 13.75 5.81 -13.21
CA ILE A 374 12.72 6.85 -13.29
C ILE A 374 12.19 7.12 -11.87
N THR A 375 12.48 8.30 -11.32
CA THR A 375 11.90 8.74 -10.03
C THR A 375 10.47 9.21 -10.25
N VAL A 376 9.49 8.46 -9.76
CA VAL A 376 8.06 8.80 -9.81
C VAL A 376 7.54 9.20 -8.43
N ASN A 377 6.80 10.31 -8.38
CA ASN A 377 5.97 10.74 -7.25
C ASN A 377 4.77 11.54 -7.79
N ASP A 378 3.72 10.81 -8.13
CA ASP A 378 2.53 11.33 -8.78
C ASP A 378 1.35 11.31 -7.83
N GLN A 379 0.56 12.38 -7.87
CA GLN A 379 -0.58 12.62 -7.02
C GLN A 379 -1.71 13.22 -7.85
N VAL A 380 -2.90 12.64 -7.74
CA VAL A 380 -4.09 13.11 -8.45
C VAL A 380 -5.27 13.11 -7.49
N SER A 381 -5.96 14.23 -7.36
CA SER A 381 -7.25 14.32 -6.68
C SER A 381 -8.34 14.59 -7.72
N SER A 382 -9.44 13.83 -7.66
CA SER A 382 -10.63 13.99 -8.48
C SER A 382 -11.82 14.29 -7.59
N PHE A 383 -12.45 15.43 -7.84
CA PHE A 383 -13.68 15.84 -7.16
C PHE A 383 -14.87 15.46 -8.04
N ALA A 384 -15.45 14.29 -7.78
CA ALA A 384 -16.43 13.65 -8.65
C ALA A 384 -17.85 13.73 -8.08
N SER A 385 -18.83 13.97 -8.94
CA SER A 385 -20.25 14.01 -8.57
C SER A 385 -20.67 12.73 -7.83
N LEU A 386 -21.45 12.88 -6.74
CA LEU A 386 -22.03 11.75 -6.03
C LEU A 386 -23.00 10.93 -6.88
N GLU A 387 -23.60 11.54 -7.91
CA GLU A 387 -24.66 10.94 -8.72
C GLU A 387 -24.12 10.22 -9.96
N SER A 388 -23.13 10.81 -10.63
CA SER A 388 -22.62 10.29 -11.91
C SER A 388 -21.19 9.80 -11.84
N LEU A 389 -20.49 10.03 -10.73
CA LEU A 389 -19.03 9.82 -10.57
C LEU A 389 -18.18 10.55 -11.62
N THR A 390 -18.73 11.47 -12.41
CA THR A 390 -17.96 12.29 -13.34
C THR A 390 -17.28 13.44 -12.59
N PRO A 391 -16.04 13.80 -12.94
CA PRO A 391 -15.30 14.86 -12.25
C PRO A 391 -15.93 16.23 -12.54
N LEU A 392 -15.93 17.08 -11.52
CA LEU A 392 -16.13 18.53 -11.64
C LEU A 392 -14.79 19.26 -11.60
N ARG A 393 -13.80 18.68 -10.91
CA ARG A 393 -12.43 19.20 -10.84
C ARG A 393 -11.42 18.07 -10.69
N THR A 394 -10.27 18.21 -11.34
CA THR A 394 -9.11 17.36 -11.13
C THR A 394 -7.91 18.22 -10.76
N ASP A 395 -7.23 17.88 -9.67
CA ASP A 395 -5.95 18.44 -9.28
C ASP A 395 -4.87 17.40 -9.56
N LEU A 396 -3.97 17.70 -10.49
CA LEU A 396 -2.96 16.75 -10.97
C LEU A 396 -1.56 17.30 -10.70
N ARG A 397 -0.73 16.50 -10.03
CA ARG A 397 0.68 16.75 -9.79
C ARG A 397 1.50 15.51 -10.16
N LEU A 398 2.30 15.62 -11.21
CA LEU A 398 3.20 14.56 -11.66
C LEU A 398 4.65 14.98 -11.46
N ARG A 399 5.46 14.09 -10.91
CA ARG A 399 6.91 14.24 -10.80
C ARG A 399 7.54 12.93 -11.24
N GLU A 400 7.96 12.88 -12.50
CA GLU A 400 8.61 11.71 -13.08
C GLU A 400 9.97 12.08 -13.68
N GLY A 401 11.05 11.71 -13.00
CA GLY A 401 12.42 12.09 -13.37
C GLY A 401 12.58 13.61 -13.41
N SER A 402 12.97 14.13 -14.59
CA SER A 402 13.10 15.57 -14.84
C SER A 402 11.77 16.25 -15.19
N ARG A 403 10.71 15.48 -15.50
CA ARG A 403 9.41 16.05 -15.83
C ARG A 403 8.65 16.37 -14.55
N PHE A 404 8.25 17.62 -14.44
CA PHE A 404 7.29 18.10 -13.46
C PHE A 404 6.07 18.65 -14.19
N LYS A 405 4.88 18.21 -13.81
CA LYS A 405 3.62 18.77 -14.31
C LYS A 405 2.69 19.03 -13.13
N GLN A 406 2.14 20.22 -13.07
CA GLN A 406 1.05 20.55 -12.16
C GLN A 406 -0.04 21.22 -12.99
N GLU A 407 -1.27 20.74 -12.88
CA GLU A 407 -2.39 21.26 -13.64
C GLU A 407 -3.69 21.04 -12.85
N ILE A 408 -4.57 22.03 -12.91
CA ILE A 408 -5.96 21.91 -12.43
C ILE A 408 -6.86 21.87 -13.67
N ALA A 409 -7.84 20.97 -13.68
CA ALA A 409 -8.83 20.88 -14.75
C ALA A 409 -10.23 21.02 -14.17
N ASN A 410 -10.98 22.02 -14.64
CA ASN A 410 -12.35 22.28 -14.22
C ASN A 410 -13.30 21.81 -15.33
N PHE A 411 -14.17 20.86 -15.01
CA PHE A 411 -15.08 20.24 -15.96
C PHE A 411 -16.42 20.98 -15.93
N ASN A 412 -16.91 21.36 -17.10
CA ASN A 412 -18.23 21.94 -17.27
C ASN A 412 -19.07 21.05 -18.19
N ALA A 413 -20.01 20.32 -17.58
CA ALA A 413 -20.92 19.44 -18.29
C ALA A 413 -21.89 20.19 -19.21
N GLN A 414 -22.29 21.41 -18.86
CA GLN A 414 -23.19 22.25 -19.68
C GLN A 414 -22.47 22.72 -20.95
N ASP A 415 -21.24 23.20 -20.79
CA ASP A 415 -20.41 23.69 -21.91
C ASP A 415 -19.74 22.57 -22.70
N LYS A 416 -19.89 21.30 -22.25
CA LYS A 416 -19.24 20.12 -22.85
C LYS A 416 -17.73 20.35 -23.01
N SER A 417 -17.12 20.92 -21.99
CA SER A 417 -15.71 21.30 -22.03
C SER A 417 -15.04 21.23 -20.67
N THR A 418 -13.71 21.15 -20.69
CA THR A 418 -12.84 21.22 -19.52
C THR A 418 -11.88 22.39 -19.71
N VAL A 419 -11.77 23.25 -18.71
CA VAL A 419 -10.84 24.39 -18.69
C VAL A 419 -9.67 24.06 -17.79
N LEU A 420 -8.46 24.08 -18.36
CA LEU A 420 -7.21 23.83 -17.63
C LEU A 420 -6.70 25.12 -16.95
N SER A 421 -5.90 24.98 -15.89
CA SER A 421 -5.29 26.12 -15.18
C SER A 421 -4.42 27.01 -16.06
N ASN A 422 -3.84 26.45 -17.13
CA ASN A 422 -3.10 27.21 -18.14
C ASN A 422 -4.00 27.95 -19.16
N GLY A 423 -5.33 27.90 -19.02
CA GLY A 423 -6.31 28.54 -19.90
C GLY A 423 -6.73 27.71 -21.13
N THR A 424 -6.12 26.54 -21.35
CA THR A 424 -6.51 25.64 -22.45
C THR A 424 -7.91 25.10 -22.23
N ILE A 425 -8.74 25.15 -23.28
CA ILE A 425 -10.10 24.59 -23.29
C ILE A 425 -10.09 23.29 -24.10
N VAL A 426 -10.52 22.20 -23.48
CA VAL A 426 -10.65 20.87 -24.10
C VAL A 426 -12.13 20.54 -24.26
N LYS A 427 -12.58 20.24 -25.47
CA LYS A 427 -13.97 19.77 -25.69
C LYS A 427 -14.11 18.32 -25.27
N ILE A 428 -15.17 18.01 -24.53
CA ILE A 428 -15.43 16.67 -23.98
C ILE A 428 -16.90 16.28 -24.15
N PRO A 429 -17.21 15.02 -24.51
CA PRO A 429 -18.59 14.53 -24.52
C PRO A 429 -19.14 14.42 -23.07
N PRO A 430 -20.49 14.42 -22.90
CA PRO A 430 -21.09 14.07 -21.62
C PRO A 430 -20.61 12.71 -21.10
N GLY A 431 -20.49 12.56 -19.78
CA GLY A 431 -19.97 11.32 -19.18
C GLY A 431 -18.45 11.17 -19.22
N THR A 432 -17.71 12.19 -19.68
CA THR A 432 -16.23 12.15 -19.67
C THR A 432 -15.70 12.14 -18.26
N HIS A 433 -14.93 11.11 -17.93
CA HIS A 433 -14.24 11.00 -16.66
C HIS A 433 -12.80 11.55 -16.72
N ASP A 434 -12.17 11.68 -15.56
CA ASP A 434 -10.73 11.72 -15.44
C ASP A 434 -10.20 10.33 -15.08
N MET A 435 -8.88 10.20 -14.91
CA MET A 435 -8.28 8.90 -14.63
C MET A 435 -8.70 8.26 -13.30
N VAL A 436 -8.96 9.05 -12.26
CA VAL A 436 -9.27 8.53 -10.93
C VAL A 436 -10.76 8.24 -10.81
N SER A 437 -11.59 9.16 -11.29
CA SER A 437 -13.05 8.98 -11.36
C SER A 437 -13.47 7.80 -12.23
N LEU A 438 -12.80 7.54 -13.36
CA LEU A 438 -13.12 6.36 -14.18
C LEU A 438 -12.67 5.04 -13.51
N TYR A 439 -11.60 5.04 -12.71
CA TYR A 439 -11.29 3.87 -11.87
C TYR A 439 -12.47 3.51 -10.96
N TYR A 440 -13.08 4.50 -10.30
CA TYR A 440 -14.25 4.28 -9.45
C TYR A 440 -15.53 4.02 -10.25
N ALA A 441 -15.69 4.60 -11.45
CA ALA A 441 -16.83 4.34 -12.32
C ALA A 441 -16.84 2.89 -12.84
N ILE A 442 -15.67 2.34 -13.21
CA ILE A 442 -15.54 0.92 -13.58
C ILE A 442 -15.90 0.03 -12.40
N ARG A 443 -15.45 0.36 -11.18
CA ARG A 443 -15.83 -0.40 -9.97
C ARG A 443 -17.33 -0.35 -9.71
N ALA A 444 -17.96 0.79 -9.91
CA ALA A 444 -19.41 0.97 -9.71
C ALA A 444 -20.28 0.38 -10.82
N ALA A 445 -19.70 -0.06 -11.94
CA ALA A 445 -20.43 -0.68 -13.03
C ALA A 445 -20.97 -2.06 -12.63
N ASP A 446 -22.01 -2.51 -13.34
CA ASP A 446 -22.60 -3.84 -13.19
C ASP A 446 -21.75 -4.89 -13.93
N LEU A 447 -20.71 -5.41 -13.26
CA LEU A 447 -19.69 -6.25 -13.90
C LEU A 447 -20.15 -7.70 -14.15
N THR A 448 -21.27 -7.88 -14.83
CA THR A 448 -21.73 -9.21 -15.27
C THR A 448 -20.89 -9.73 -16.43
N VAL A 449 -20.57 -11.03 -16.44
CA VAL A 449 -19.79 -11.65 -17.53
C VAL A 449 -20.50 -11.44 -18.88
N GLY A 450 -19.76 -10.94 -19.86
CA GLY A 450 -20.25 -10.54 -21.17
C GLY A 450 -20.67 -9.05 -21.28
N ALA A 451 -20.72 -8.31 -20.17
CA ALA A 451 -21.02 -6.89 -20.20
C ALA A 451 -19.92 -6.10 -20.91
N ILE A 452 -20.33 -5.05 -21.63
CA ILE A 452 -19.45 -4.16 -22.39
C ILE A 452 -19.79 -2.71 -22.05
N TYR A 453 -18.78 -1.93 -21.70
CA TYR A 453 -18.90 -0.51 -21.38
C TYR A 453 -17.91 0.31 -22.19
N ASP A 454 -18.35 1.41 -22.78
CA ASP A 454 -17.48 2.39 -23.42
C ASP A 454 -17.40 3.66 -22.56
N PHE A 455 -16.19 4.09 -22.22
CA PHE A 455 -15.96 5.25 -21.37
C PHE A 455 -15.11 6.32 -22.06
N PRO A 456 -15.63 7.56 -22.23
CA PRO A 456 -14.80 8.71 -22.51
C PRO A 456 -14.05 9.13 -21.24
N PHE A 457 -12.78 9.47 -21.38
CA PHE A 457 -12.02 10.06 -20.28
C PHE A 457 -10.87 10.94 -20.76
N LEU A 458 -10.34 11.79 -19.87
CA LEU A 458 -9.13 12.58 -20.10
C LEU A 458 -7.90 11.85 -19.54
N ASP A 459 -6.85 11.67 -20.36
CA ASP A 459 -5.56 11.15 -19.90
C ASP A 459 -4.80 12.19 -19.04
N ALA A 460 -3.63 11.83 -18.49
CA ALA A 460 -2.85 12.76 -17.65
C ALA A 460 -2.30 13.99 -18.41
N ASN A 461 -2.43 14.00 -19.74
CA ASN A 461 -2.15 15.15 -20.60
C ASN A 461 -3.43 15.91 -21.00
N PHE A 462 -4.57 15.59 -20.41
CA PHE A 462 -5.90 16.12 -20.69
C PHE A 462 -6.32 15.96 -22.15
N ARG A 463 -5.90 14.86 -22.79
CA ARG A 463 -6.40 14.48 -24.12
C ARG A 463 -7.61 13.59 -23.95
N LEU A 464 -8.64 13.86 -24.75
CA LEU A 464 -9.83 13.01 -24.79
C LEU A 464 -9.49 11.65 -25.39
N GLN A 465 -9.84 10.62 -24.64
CA GLN A 465 -9.64 9.22 -24.95
C GLN A 465 -10.92 8.42 -24.75
N MET A 466 -10.95 7.22 -25.32
CA MET A 466 -12.07 6.29 -25.24
C MET A 466 -11.56 4.89 -24.92
N ILE A 467 -12.06 4.24 -23.88
CA ILE A 467 -11.78 2.82 -23.65
C ILE A 467 -13.06 2.00 -23.75
N ARG A 468 -12.90 0.74 -24.11
CA ARG A 468 -13.92 -0.28 -23.99
C ARG A 468 -13.53 -1.27 -22.89
N VAL A 469 -14.39 -1.46 -21.90
CA VAL A 469 -14.24 -2.47 -20.87
C VAL A 469 -15.15 -3.65 -21.22
N VAL A 470 -14.60 -4.86 -21.28
CA VAL A 470 -15.35 -6.10 -21.52
C VAL A 470 -15.15 -7.01 -20.32
N VAL A 471 -16.23 -7.48 -19.70
CA VAL A 471 -16.15 -8.47 -18.63
C VAL A 471 -16.05 -9.86 -19.28
N VAL A 472 -14.89 -10.49 -19.17
CA VAL A 472 -14.54 -11.65 -19.99
C VAL A 472 -15.01 -12.95 -19.34
N LYS A 473 -14.65 -13.15 -18.09
CA LYS A 473 -14.87 -14.41 -17.37
C LYS A 473 -14.74 -14.21 -15.87
N GLN A 474 -15.14 -15.24 -15.12
CA GLN A 474 -14.94 -15.36 -13.68
C GLN A 474 -13.92 -16.46 -13.40
N GLU A 475 -12.97 -16.19 -12.51
CA GLU A 475 -11.99 -17.19 -12.06
C GLU A 475 -11.52 -16.90 -10.63
N ILE A 476 -10.96 -17.92 -9.96
CA ILE A 476 -10.33 -17.74 -8.65
C ILE A 476 -8.86 -17.38 -8.89
N ILE A 477 -8.41 -16.30 -8.26
CA ILE A 477 -7.02 -15.84 -8.31
C ILE A 477 -6.39 -15.82 -6.93
N GLY A 478 -5.07 -16.03 -6.88
CA GLY A 478 -4.27 -15.77 -5.69
C GLY A 478 -4.00 -14.27 -5.55
N THR A 479 -4.09 -13.75 -4.33
CA THR A 479 -3.75 -12.37 -3.99
C THR A 479 -3.08 -12.33 -2.61
N PRO A 480 -2.38 -11.24 -2.26
CA PRO A 480 -1.94 -10.99 -0.88
C PRO A 480 -3.10 -11.01 0.14
N LEU A 481 -4.34 -10.74 -0.31
CA LEU A 481 -5.56 -10.84 0.51
C LEU A 481 -6.12 -12.28 0.62
N GLY A 482 -5.44 -13.27 0.05
CA GLY A 482 -5.87 -14.66 -0.07
C GLY A 482 -6.50 -14.97 -1.43
N ASN A 483 -6.97 -16.21 -1.60
CA ASN A 483 -7.70 -16.60 -2.80
C ASN A 483 -9.00 -15.78 -2.88
N ARG A 484 -9.28 -15.26 -4.07
CA ARG A 484 -10.45 -14.42 -4.34
C ARG A 484 -11.10 -14.85 -5.64
N GLU A 485 -12.41 -14.97 -5.61
CA GLU A 485 -13.17 -15.02 -6.85
C GLU A 485 -13.14 -13.65 -7.49
N ALA A 486 -12.80 -13.61 -8.77
CA ALA A 486 -12.58 -12.38 -9.51
C ALA A 486 -13.15 -12.45 -10.92
N LEU A 487 -13.66 -11.32 -11.37
CA LEU A 487 -14.07 -11.04 -12.73
C LEU A 487 -12.87 -10.48 -13.48
N GLN A 488 -12.39 -11.20 -14.50
CA GLN A 488 -11.43 -10.64 -15.44
C GLN A 488 -12.15 -9.67 -16.37
N ILE A 489 -11.63 -8.44 -16.44
CA ILE A 489 -12.03 -7.45 -17.43
C ILE A 489 -10.87 -7.18 -18.39
N ASP A 490 -11.20 -7.05 -19.67
CA ASP A 490 -10.31 -6.57 -20.71
C ASP A 490 -10.59 -5.10 -20.98
N ILE A 491 -9.55 -4.28 -21.03
CA ILE A 491 -9.62 -2.86 -21.36
C ILE A 491 -8.99 -2.66 -22.73
N LEU A 492 -9.82 -2.28 -23.70
CA LEU A 492 -9.49 -2.22 -25.11
C LEU A 492 -9.57 -0.79 -25.65
N THR A 493 -8.89 -0.51 -26.75
CA THR A 493 -9.29 0.61 -27.62
C THR A 493 -10.65 0.31 -28.26
N PRO A 494 -11.47 1.33 -28.58
CA PRO A 494 -12.73 1.09 -29.28
C PRO A 494 -12.50 0.61 -30.73
N PRO A 495 -13.55 0.09 -31.38
CA PRO A 495 -13.52 -0.25 -32.80
C PRO A 495 -13.01 0.90 -33.69
N PRO A 496 -12.31 0.59 -34.81
CA PRO A 496 -12.09 -0.75 -35.38
C PRO A 496 -10.86 -1.48 -34.83
N SER A 497 -10.06 -0.82 -34.00
CA SER A 497 -8.72 -1.32 -33.62
C SER A 497 -8.73 -2.39 -32.54
N GLN A 498 -9.57 -2.24 -31.51
CA GLN A 498 -9.78 -3.23 -30.44
C GLN A 498 -8.50 -3.80 -29.81
N PHE A 499 -7.47 -2.97 -29.64
CA PHE A 499 -6.21 -3.37 -29.03
C PHE A 499 -6.36 -3.49 -27.52
N LEU A 500 -5.87 -4.60 -26.96
CA LEU A 500 -5.78 -4.80 -25.51
C LEU A 500 -4.74 -3.87 -24.89
N ILE A 501 -5.21 -2.96 -24.03
CA ILE A 501 -4.40 -1.96 -23.33
C ILE A 501 -4.04 -2.47 -21.93
N ALA A 502 -5.01 -3.09 -21.26
CA ALA A 502 -4.85 -3.62 -19.92
C ALA A 502 -5.84 -4.74 -19.64
N GLN A 503 -5.53 -5.55 -18.64
CA GLN A 503 -6.46 -6.47 -18.02
C GLN A 503 -6.50 -6.19 -16.52
N ALA A 504 -7.67 -6.35 -15.92
CA ALA A 504 -7.82 -6.26 -14.48
C ALA A 504 -8.70 -7.39 -13.96
N TRP A 505 -8.46 -7.79 -12.73
CA TRP A 505 -9.25 -8.77 -12.01
C TRP A 505 -9.91 -8.07 -10.84
N ILE A 506 -11.23 -8.00 -10.87
CA ILE A 506 -12.04 -7.28 -9.88
C ILE A 506 -12.76 -8.31 -9.01
N SER A 507 -12.77 -8.18 -7.68
CA SER A 507 -13.43 -9.14 -6.81
C SER A 507 -14.91 -9.30 -7.18
N ASN A 508 -15.36 -10.55 -7.25
CA ASN A 508 -16.75 -10.90 -7.51
C ASN A 508 -17.58 -10.87 -6.22
N ASP A 509 -17.54 -9.74 -5.51
CA ASP A 509 -18.32 -9.48 -4.31
C ASP A 509 -18.79 -8.01 -4.31
N ALA A 510 -19.65 -7.65 -3.37
CA ALA A 510 -20.23 -6.30 -3.31
C ALA A 510 -19.21 -5.15 -3.21
N ARG A 511 -17.91 -5.43 -3.00
CA ARG A 511 -16.84 -4.44 -2.86
C ARG A 511 -16.13 -4.12 -4.18
N HIS A 512 -16.29 -4.96 -5.20
CA HIS A 512 -15.64 -4.83 -6.52
C HIS A 512 -14.20 -4.30 -6.42
N LEU A 513 -13.37 -4.94 -5.62
CA LEU A 513 -11.98 -4.55 -5.38
C LEU A 513 -11.14 -4.90 -6.60
N PRO A 514 -10.42 -3.95 -7.24
CA PRO A 514 -9.45 -4.30 -8.28
C PRO A 514 -8.26 -4.99 -7.63
N LEU A 515 -8.17 -6.31 -7.77
CA LEU A 515 -7.22 -7.16 -7.06
C LEU A 515 -5.87 -7.24 -7.77
N TYR A 516 -5.91 -7.27 -9.09
CA TYR A 516 -4.72 -7.37 -9.91
C TYR A 516 -4.95 -6.66 -11.23
N ILE A 517 -3.95 -5.95 -11.71
CA ILE A 517 -4.05 -5.15 -12.91
C ILE A 517 -2.74 -5.25 -13.68
N THR A 518 -2.82 -5.53 -14.97
CA THR A 518 -1.65 -5.63 -15.83
C THR A 518 -1.86 -4.75 -17.05
N THR A 519 -0.83 -3.97 -17.40
CA THR A 519 -0.86 -3.09 -18.56
C THR A 519 0.49 -3.04 -19.23
N ARG A 520 0.49 -2.88 -20.55
CA ARG A 520 1.71 -2.79 -21.34
C ARG A 520 2.04 -1.34 -21.66
N THR A 521 3.24 -0.93 -21.26
CA THR A 521 3.80 0.38 -21.63
C THR A 521 4.93 0.20 -22.65
N ARG A 522 5.45 1.29 -23.24
CA ARG A 522 6.64 1.20 -24.11
C ARG A 522 7.89 0.71 -23.39
N PHE A 523 7.90 0.77 -22.06
CA PHE A 523 9.04 0.36 -21.26
C PHE A 523 8.90 -1.08 -20.78
N GLY A 524 7.80 -1.75 -21.10
CA GLY A 524 7.50 -3.10 -20.62
C GLY A 524 6.16 -3.15 -19.89
N GLU A 525 5.82 -4.34 -19.44
CA GLU A 525 4.61 -4.60 -18.70
C GLU A 525 4.73 -4.12 -17.25
N LEU A 526 3.68 -3.46 -16.77
CA LEU A 526 3.47 -3.13 -15.38
C LEU A 526 2.38 -4.02 -14.81
N ARG A 527 2.61 -4.51 -13.59
CA ARG A 527 1.63 -5.32 -12.86
C ARG A 527 1.39 -4.68 -11.50
N PHE A 528 0.15 -4.34 -11.22
CA PHE A 528 -0.31 -3.79 -9.96
C PHE A 528 -1.00 -4.92 -9.20
N GLN A 529 -0.41 -5.36 -8.09
CA GLN A 529 -1.02 -6.34 -7.21
C GLN A 529 -1.57 -5.60 -5.99
N ILE A 530 -2.85 -5.81 -5.66
CA ILE A 530 -3.39 -5.27 -4.41
C ILE A 530 -2.63 -5.88 -3.23
N THR A 531 -2.18 -5.04 -2.30
CA THR A 531 -1.52 -5.48 -1.06
C THR A 531 -2.48 -5.33 0.11
N SER A 532 -3.18 -4.21 0.21
CA SER A 532 -4.17 -4.00 1.26
C SER A 532 -5.39 -3.22 0.79
N ALA A 533 -6.51 -3.48 1.46
CA ALA A 533 -7.76 -2.73 1.31
C ALA A 533 -8.28 -2.39 2.71
N VAL A 534 -8.42 -1.10 3.00
CA VAL A 534 -8.81 -0.58 4.32
C VAL A 534 -10.16 0.11 4.20
N ASN A 535 -11.01 -0.06 5.23
CA ASN A 535 -12.33 0.56 5.32
C ASN A 535 -13.22 0.30 4.08
N THR A 536 -13.12 -0.92 3.55
CA THR A 536 -14.00 -1.39 2.48
C THR A 536 -15.38 -1.71 3.05
N LYS A 537 -16.42 -1.47 2.24
CA LYS A 537 -17.83 -1.70 2.60
C LYS A 537 -18.14 -3.15 3.00
#